data_AF-A0A2T7BK90-F1
#
_entry.id   AF-A0A2T7BK90-F1
#
_cell.length_a   1.000
_cell.length_b   1.000
_cell.length_c   1.000
_cell.angle_alpha   90.00
_cell.angle_beta   90.00
_cell.angle_gamma   90.00
#
_symmetry.space_group_name_H-M   'P 1'
#
loop_
_entity.id
_entity.type
_entity.pdbx_description
1 polymer ?
#
loop_
_entity_poly.entity_id
_entity_poly.type
_entity_poly.pdbx_seq_one_letter_code
_entity_poly.pdbx_strand_id
1 'polypeptide(L)'
;MGAEQKYLIFDSKRQRKGMIMRSSLLKTLMAGGLLLLLAQGTMAQSQDPAELFNTAHSFLVSGDYNNAVLVLNQLLQQEPDNTQYKKELGFAYYLKGDMNKARSIIDPLMDKKDADIQTFQIAGNIAQARADVKSAQKIYDKGLRRFPNSGELNNENGQLQLKLMMNDAAIKSWTTGIRVDPNYPGNYYNAARAYYYIGKEPIWAIVYGEIFLNLESYTDRTVEIRELVLDAYKKLFSDPTLFNAPEADAVSSGKKSKRNRDGEEDFLTAYKKTISKQALVVTTGIEPESLVMLRTRFLLDWYGFYAVKFPFALFDYQQQLLKDGLFDAYNQWIFGPPSNQSAFRSWANLHKPEYDAFIKFQRDNPLKLRPEEYYGR
;
A
#
# COMPACT_ATOMS: atom_id res chain seq x y z
N MET A 1 33.35 31.59 -41.93
CA MET A 1 34.10 32.76 -42.43
C MET A 1 35.01 33.24 -41.30
N GLY A 2 36.32 33.28 -41.55
CA GLY A 2 37.36 33.86 -40.67
C GLY A 2 37.80 32.96 -39.51
N ALA A 3 39.08 32.65 -39.26
CA ALA A 3 40.30 33.17 -39.84
C ALA A 3 41.50 32.19 -39.65
N GLU A 4 42.47 32.38 -40.54
CA GLU A 4 43.84 31.88 -40.71
C GLU A 4 44.60 31.49 -39.43
N GLN A 5 45.39 30.41 -39.34
CA GLN A 5 46.53 29.90 -40.14
C GLN A 5 47.89 30.64 -39.95
N LYS A 6 48.91 29.82 -39.65
CA LYS A 6 50.37 29.97 -39.87
C LYS A 6 51.21 30.67 -38.79
N TYR A 7 52.22 29.95 -38.28
CA TYR A 7 53.65 30.09 -38.63
C TYR A 7 54.31 28.69 -38.45
N LEU A 8 54.73 28.00 -39.53
CA LEU A 8 56.04 28.07 -40.23
C LEU A 8 57.21 27.60 -39.32
N ILE A 9 57.64 26.32 -39.37
CA ILE A 9 58.49 25.59 -40.38
C ILE A 9 59.98 25.94 -40.28
N PHE A 10 60.80 24.87 -40.37
CA PHE A 10 62.20 24.72 -40.83
C PHE A 10 63.14 24.20 -39.73
N ASP A 11 63.51 22.91 -39.68
CA ASP A 11 64.25 22.07 -40.65
C ASP A 11 65.71 22.49 -40.83
N SER A 12 66.66 21.73 -40.30
CA SER A 12 67.42 20.76 -41.11
C SER A 12 68.77 20.32 -40.51
N LYS A 13 68.87 18.99 -40.39
CA LYS A 13 69.97 18.12 -40.85
C LYS A 13 71.44 18.44 -40.47
N ARG A 14 71.99 17.54 -39.65
CA ARG A 14 73.27 16.80 -39.86
C ARG A 14 73.07 15.41 -39.25
N GLN A 15 72.83 14.32 -39.99
CA GLN A 15 73.81 13.47 -40.71
C GLN A 15 75.16 13.36 -39.98
N ARG A 16 75.77 12.19 -39.69
CA ARG A 16 75.59 10.80 -40.18
C ARG A 16 76.60 9.91 -39.40
N LYS A 17 76.29 8.62 -39.13
CA LYS A 17 77.14 7.38 -39.29
C LYS A 17 77.11 6.36 -38.13
N GLY A 18 76.98 5.07 -38.53
CA GLY A 18 77.34 3.86 -37.76
C GLY A 18 76.16 2.92 -37.48
N MET A 19 75.59 2.19 -38.45
CA MET A 19 75.98 0.87 -38.96
C MET A 19 75.71 -0.35 -38.03
N ILE A 20 74.53 -0.98 -38.24
CA ILE A 20 74.26 -2.42 -38.46
C ILE A 20 74.83 -3.44 -37.44
N MET A 21 73.97 -4.11 -36.65
CA MET A 21 73.47 -5.50 -36.87
C MET A 21 72.85 -6.08 -35.57
N ARG A 22 71.59 -6.57 -35.64
CA ARG A 22 71.09 -7.84 -35.06
C ARG A 22 69.56 -7.93 -35.22
N SER A 23 69.17 -8.35 -36.42
CA SER A 23 67.81 -8.50 -36.95
C SER A 23 67.16 -9.88 -36.67
N SER A 24 67.56 -10.60 -35.62
CA SER A 24 67.04 -11.95 -35.34
C SER A 24 66.22 -12.11 -34.05
N LEU A 25 66.17 -11.11 -33.16
CA LEU A 25 65.35 -11.16 -31.93
C LEU A 25 63.95 -10.55 -32.09
N LEU A 26 63.72 -9.75 -33.14
CA LEU A 26 62.46 -9.01 -33.29
C LEU A 26 61.33 -9.84 -33.94
N LYS A 27 61.65 -10.90 -34.71
CA LYS A 27 60.64 -11.70 -35.42
C LYS A 27 60.02 -12.82 -34.58
N THR A 28 60.73 -13.32 -33.56
CA THR A 28 60.18 -14.30 -32.60
C THR A 28 59.32 -13.65 -31.51
N LEU A 29 59.51 -12.36 -31.23
CA LEU A 29 58.66 -11.61 -30.29
C LEU A 29 57.30 -11.16 -30.88
N MET A 30 57.18 -11.04 -32.21
CA MET A 30 55.88 -10.68 -32.83
C MET A 30 54.91 -11.86 -32.98
N ALA A 31 55.38 -13.10 -33.03
CA ALA A 31 54.49 -14.27 -33.10
C ALA A 31 53.97 -14.70 -31.72
N GLY A 32 54.76 -14.49 -30.65
CA GLY A 32 54.32 -14.75 -29.26
C GLY A 32 53.39 -13.66 -28.71
N GLY A 33 53.57 -12.41 -29.14
CA GLY A 33 52.73 -11.28 -28.71
C GLY A 33 51.32 -11.28 -29.32
N LEU A 34 51.14 -11.87 -30.52
CA LEU A 34 49.83 -11.93 -31.18
C LEU A 34 48.93 -13.07 -30.65
N LEU A 35 49.51 -14.10 -30.03
CA LEU A 35 48.77 -15.21 -29.41
C LEU A 35 48.41 -14.95 -27.93
N LEU A 36 49.08 -14.00 -27.28
CA LEU A 36 48.75 -13.55 -25.91
C LEU A 36 47.70 -12.43 -25.87
N LEU A 37 47.38 -11.81 -27.01
CA LEU A 37 46.28 -10.84 -27.13
C LEU A 37 44.93 -11.48 -27.47
N LEU A 38 44.89 -12.80 -27.70
CA LEU A 38 43.64 -13.55 -27.96
C LEU A 38 43.21 -14.45 -26.79
N ALA A 39 43.97 -14.44 -25.69
CA ALA A 39 43.64 -15.18 -24.47
C ALA A 39 43.09 -14.28 -23.34
N GLN A 40 42.84 -12.99 -23.61
CA GLN A 40 41.83 -12.25 -22.85
C GLN A 40 40.45 -12.64 -23.39
N GLY A 41 40.15 -13.95 -23.30
CA GLY A 41 38.78 -14.41 -23.26
C GLY A 41 38.13 -13.65 -22.13
N THR A 42 37.25 -12.75 -22.52
CA THR A 42 36.23 -12.11 -21.71
C THR A 42 35.76 -13.06 -20.62
N MET A 43 36.34 -12.95 -19.42
CA MET A 43 35.54 -13.12 -18.22
C MET A 43 34.71 -11.84 -18.15
N ALA A 44 33.73 -11.73 -19.06
CA ALA A 44 32.55 -10.95 -18.78
C ALA A 44 32.01 -11.62 -17.52
N GLN A 45 32.37 -11.07 -16.37
CA GLN A 45 31.86 -11.52 -15.10
C GLN A 45 30.36 -11.33 -15.24
N SER A 46 29.64 -12.42 -15.53
CA SER A 46 28.19 -12.43 -15.55
C SER A 46 27.82 -11.99 -14.15
N GLN A 47 27.45 -10.73 -14.00
CA GLN A 47 27.00 -10.20 -12.72
C GLN A 47 25.90 -11.12 -12.23
N ASP A 48 25.99 -11.51 -10.95
CA ASP A 48 25.07 -12.44 -10.34
C ASP A 48 23.63 -11.96 -10.59
N PRO A 49 22.74 -12.79 -11.19
CA PRO A 49 21.35 -12.43 -11.41
C PRO A 49 20.66 -11.89 -10.16
N ALA A 50 21.01 -12.40 -8.96
CA ALA A 50 20.45 -11.90 -7.71
C ALA A 50 20.88 -10.45 -7.41
N GLU A 51 22.16 -10.12 -7.63
CA GLU A 51 22.70 -8.76 -7.45
C GLU A 51 22.09 -7.78 -8.45
N LEU A 52 21.97 -8.20 -9.72
CA LEU A 52 21.30 -7.42 -10.76
C LEU A 52 19.83 -7.19 -10.43
N PHE A 53 19.14 -8.20 -9.92
CA PHE A 53 17.74 -8.08 -9.55
C PHE A 53 17.53 -7.10 -8.40
N ASN A 54 18.38 -7.16 -7.37
CA ASN A 54 18.38 -6.18 -6.29
C ASN A 54 18.70 -4.76 -6.79
N THR A 55 19.62 -4.63 -7.74
CA THR A 55 19.96 -3.35 -8.37
C THR A 55 18.77 -2.76 -9.14
N ALA A 56 18.10 -3.59 -9.95
CA ALA A 56 16.87 -3.18 -10.65
C ALA A 56 15.78 -2.73 -9.67
N HIS A 57 15.59 -3.46 -8.58
CA HIS A 57 14.64 -3.09 -7.54
C HIS A 57 14.98 -1.76 -6.87
N SER A 58 16.26 -1.52 -6.56
CA SER A 58 16.72 -0.23 -6.03
C SER A 58 16.41 0.92 -6.99
N PHE A 59 16.62 0.72 -8.30
CA PHE A 59 16.27 1.73 -9.31
C PHE A 59 14.76 1.98 -9.41
N LEU A 60 13.93 0.95 -9.27
CA LEU A 60 12.47 1.11 -9.21
C LEU A 60 12.06 1.96 -8.00
N VAL A 61 12.60 1.68 -6.83
CA VAL A 61 12.31 2.42 -5.58
C VAL A 61 12.80 3.86 -5.66
N SER A 62 13.95 4.12 -6.28
CA SER A 62 14.49 5.48 -6.44
C SER A 62 13.83 6.29 -7.56
N GLY A 63 12.89 5.71 -8.31
CA GLY A 63 12.26 6.37 -9.45
C GLY A 63 13.09 6.38 -10.74
N ASP A 64 14.24 5.70 -10.77
CA ASP A 64 15.11 5.62 -11.94
C ASP A 64 14.69 4.48 -12.87
N TYR A 65 13.50 4.64 -13.46
CA TYR A 65 12.88 3.60 -14.28
C TYR A 65 13.67 3.30 -15.56
N ASN A 66 14.51 4.23 -16.03
CA ASN A 66 15.36 4.01 -17.20
C ASN A 66 16.44 2.97 -16.88
N ASN A 67 17.16 3.14 -15.76
CA ASN A 67 18.18 2.18 -15.36
C ASN A 67 17.56 0.85 -14.90
N ALA A 68 16.39 0.86 -14.24
CA ALA A 68 15.66 -0.36 -13.92
C ALA A 68 15.37 -1.19 -15.19
N VAL A 69 14.86 -0.55 -16.25
CA VAL A 69 14.59 -1.21 -17.54
C VAL A 69 15.87 -1.77 -18.17
N LEU A 70 17.00 -1.07 -18.11
CA LEU A 70 18.27 -1.56 -18.66
C LEU A 70 18.72 -2.84 -17.94
N VAL A 71 18.75 -2.82 -16.61
CA VAL A 71 19.18 -3.96 -15.79
C VAL A 71 18.23 -5.15 -15.94
N LEU A 72 16.91 -4.92 -16.00
CA LEU A 72 15.93 -5.99 -16.22
C LEU A 72 16.05 -6.62 -17.61
N ASN A 73 16.40 -5.84 -18.63
CA ASN A 73 16.71 -6.41 -19.95
C ASN A 73 18.00 -7.24 -19.93
N GLN A 74 19.02 -6.84 -19.18
CA GLN A 74 20.23 -7.65 -18.98
C GLN A 74 19.92 -8.98 -18.29
N LEU A 75 19.06 -8.97 -17.27
CA LEU A 75 18.56 -10.18 -16.63
C LEU A 75 17.82 -11.10 -17.60
N LEU A 76 16.95 -10.54 -18.45
CA LEU A 76 16.22 -11.30 -19.46
C LEU A 76 17.09 -11.79 -20.63
N GLN A 77 18.28 -11.23 -20.84
CA GLN A 77 19.26 -11.82 -21.75
C GLN A 77 19.85 -13.13 -21.19
N GLN A 78 20.00 -13.21 -19.86
CA GLN A 78 20.51 -14.41 -19.18
C GLN A 78 19.40 -15.45 -18.99
N GLU A 79 18.19 -15.01 -18.62
CA GLU A 79 17.04 -15.87 -18.39
C GLU A 79 15.80 -15.36 -19.16
N PRO A 80 15.70 -15.63 -20.47
CA PRO A 80 14.64 -15.08 -21.32
C PRO A 80 13.21 -15.47 -20.94
N ASP A 81 13.04 -16.55 -20.17
CA ASP A 81 11.74 -17.07 -19.76
C ASP A 81 11.37 -16.79 -18.31
N ASN A 82 12.20 -16.07 -17.57
CA ASN A 82 11.91 -15.73 -16.17
C ASN A 82 10.72 -14.76 -16.06
N THR A 83 9.57 -15.28 -15.59
CA THR A 83 8.33 -14.51 -15.43
C THR A 83 8.47 -13.37 -14.43
N GLN A 84 9.27 -13.54 -13.36
CA GLN A 84 9.47 -12.48 -12.37
C GLN A 84 10.19 -11.28 -13.00
N TYR A 85 11.25 -11.51 -13.79
CA TYR A 85 11.95 -10.43 -14.49
C TYR A 85 11.06 -9.76 -15.53
N LYS A 86 10.22 -10.51 -16.25
CA LYS A 86 9.22 -9.94 -17.17
C LYS A 86 8.20 -9.09 -16.42
N LYS A 87 7.70 -9.55 -15.27
CA LYS A 87 6.73 -8.81 -14.44
C LYS A 87 7.33 -7.49 -13.95
N GLU A 88 8.54 -7.51 -13.40
CA GLU A 88 9.25 -6.28 -12.99
C GLU A 88 9.53 -5.35 -14.17
N LEU A 89 9.91 -5.89 -15.34
CA LEU A 89 10.13 -5.07 -16.54
C LEU A 89 8.83 -4.39 -17.00
N GLY A 90 7.72 -5.13 -17.01
CA GLY A 90 6.41 -4.59 -17.32
C GLY A 90 5.99 -3.50 -16.34
N PHE A 91 6.25 -3.69 -15.05
CA PHE A 91 6.02 -2.69 -14.01
C PHE A 91 6.91 -1.45 -14.17
N ALA A 92 8.18 -1.63 -14.50
CA ALA A 92 9.12 -0.53 -14.79
C ALA A 92 8.62 0.34 -15.95
N TYR A 93 8.13 -0.28 -17.03
CA TYR A 93 7.54 0.46 -18.15
C TYR A 93 6.24 1.18 -17.77
N TYR A 94 5.41 0.58 -16.91
CA TYR A 94 4.22 1.22 -16.37
C TYR A 94 4.58 2.48 -15.59
N LEU A 95 5.53 2.39 -14.65
CA LEU A 95 5.98 3.54 -13.85
C LEU A 95 6.65 4.62 -14.71
N LYS A 96 7.35 4.22 -15.78
CA LYS A 96 7.93 5.12 -16.79
C LYS A 96 6.87 5.83 -17.66
N GLY A 97 5.63 5.36 -17.68
CA GLY A 97 4.58 5.91 -18.53
C GLY A 97 4.46 5.25 -19.92
N ASP A 98 5.30 4.26 -20.24
CA ASP A 98 5.24 3.54 -21.53
C ASP A 98 4.20 2.42 -21.46
N MET A 99 2.93 2.82 -21.50
CA MET A 99 1.76 1.93 -21.35
C MET A 99 1.65 0.90 -22.48
N ASN A 100 2.28 1.12 -23.62
CA ASN A 100 2.28 0.17 -24.72
C ASN A 100 3.24 -0.99 -24.45
N LYS A 101 4.49 -0.69 -24.04
CA LYS A 101 5.45 -1.73 -23.69
C LYS A 101 5.06 -2.47 -22.41
N ALA A 102 4.59 -1.74 -21.40
CA ALA A 102 4.10 -2.34 -20.16
C ALA A 102 3.02 -3.40 -20.45
N ARG A 103 2.03 -3.03 -21.27
CA ARG A 103 0.95 -3.94 -21.68
C ARG A 103 1.47 -5.14 -22.47
N SER A 104 2.32 -4.92 -23.48
CA SER A 104 2.82 -6.03 -24.32
C SER A 104 3.61 -7.07 -23.52
N ILE A 105 4.22 -6.66 -22.41
CA ILE A 105 4.99 -7.54 -21.54
C ILE A 105 4.08 -8.23 -20.51
N ILE A 106 3.14 -7.50 -19.90
CA ILE A 106 2.30 -8.00 -18.79
C ILE A 106 1.13 -8.86 -19.26
N ASP A 107 0.46 -8.50 -20.36
CA ASP A 107 -0.74 -9.21 -20.83
C ASP A 107 -0.50 -10.73 -20.99
N PRO A 108 0.60 -11.19 -21.62
CA PRO A 108 0.89 -12.62 -21.75
C PRO A 108 1.17 -13.34 -20.42
N LEU A 109 1.57 -12.62 -19.37
CA LEU A 109 1.89 -13.21 -18.08
C LEU A 109 0.63 -13.64 -17.32
N MET A 110 -0.52 -12.98 -17.54
CA MET A 110 -1.78 -13.32 -16.89
C MET A 110 -2.28 -14.74 -17.20
N ASP A 111 -1.85 -15.31 -18.33
CA ASP A 111 -2.20 -16.67 -18.77
C ASP A 111 -1.18 -17.73 -18.33
N LYS A 112 -0.09 -17.33 -17.68
CA LYS A 112 0.93 -18.27 -17.18
C LYS A 112 0.47 -18.96 -15.90
N LYS A 113 1.03 -20.16 -15.67
CA LYS A 113 0.74 -20.98 -14.48
C LYS A 113 1.22 -20.32 -13.18
N ASP A 114 2.31 -19.57 -13.26
CA ASP A 114 2.93 -18.80 -12.18
C ASP A 114 2.41 -17.37 -12.07
N ALA A 115 1.41 -16.96 -12.86
CA ALA A 115 0.75 -15.67 -12.66
C ALA A 115 0.20 -15.58 -11.24
N ASP A 116 0.48 -14.47 -10.58
CA ASP A 116 0.13 -14.17 -9.19
C ASP A 116 -0.80 -12.96 -9.10
N ILE A 117 -1.21 -12.59 -7.88
CA ILE A 117 -2.05 -11.41 -7.60
C ILE A 117 -1.46 -10.13 -8.22
N GLN A 118 -0.15 -9.92 -8.04
CA GLN A 118 0.55 -8.73 -8.52
C GLN A 118 0.50 -8.60 -10.04
N THR A 119 0.57 -9.71 -10.77
CA THR A 119 0.43 -9.73 -12.24
C THR A 119 -0.90 -9.11 -12.68
N PHE A 120 -2.01 -9.47 -12.01
CA PHE A 120 -3.33 -8.91 -12.30
C PHE A 120 -3.46 -7.45 -11.83
N GLN A 121 -2.84 -7.07 -10.72
CA GLN A 121 -2.80 -5.67 -10.28
C GLN A 121 -2.10 -4.78 -11.30
N ILE A 122 -0.90 -5.18 -11.76
CA ILE A 122 -0.13 -4.43 -12.76
C ILE A 122 -0.93 -4.33 -14.06
N ALA A 123 -1.51 -5.43 -14.54
CA ALA A 123 -2.33 -5.44 -15.76
C ALA A 123 -3.53 -4.49 -15.65
N GLY A 124 -4.24 -4.54 -14.52
CA GLY A 124 -5.37 -3.66 -14.25
C GLY A 124 -4.96 -2.19 -14.18
N ASN A 125 -3.84 -1.89 -13.53
CA ASN A 125 -3.31 -0.52 -13.41
C ASN A 125 -2.88 0.04 -14.77
N ILE A 126 -2.28 -0.78 -15.63
CA ILE A 126 -1.96 -0.40 -17.02
C ILE A 126 -3.25 -0.09 -17.79
N ALA A 127 -4.29 -0.93 -17.68
CA ALA A 127 -5.56 -0.69 -18.33
C ALA A 127 -6.24 0.60 -17.83
N GLN A 128 -6.22 0.85 -16.52
CA GLN A 128 -6.72 2.08 -15.91
C GLN A 128 -5.96 3.33 -16.40
N ALA A 129 -4.63 3.29 -16.43
CA ALA A 129 -3.81 4.40 -16.91
C ALA A 129 -4.04 4.73 -18.39
N ARG A 130 -4.50 3.75 -19.16
CA ARG A 130 -4.92 3.92 -20.57
C ARG A 130 -6.38 4.35 -20.73
N ALA A 131 -7.10 4.61 -19.63
CA ALA A 131 -8.55 4.82 -19.60
C ALA A 131 -9.37 3.67 -20.23
N ASP A 132 -8.79 2.48 -20.35
CA ASP A 132 -9.49 1.28 -20.83
C ASP A 132 -10.15 0.54 -19.66
N VAL A 133 -11.18 1.18 -19.13
CA VAL A 133 -11.94 0.71 -17.97
C VAL A 133 -12.54 -0.67 -18.23
N LYS A 134 -13.04 -0.94 -19.44
CA LYS A 134 -13.68 -2.22 -19.79
C LYS A 134 -12.68 -3.36 -19.68
N SER A 135 -11.44 -3.16 -20.14
CA SER A 135 -10.38 -4.14 -19.96
C SER A 135 -9.97 -4.27 -18.50
N ALA A 136 -9.84 -3.16 -17.77
CA ALA A 136 -9.50 -3.19 -16.34
C ALA A 136 -10.50 -4.03 -15.53
N GLN A 137 -11.81 -3.85 -15.75
CA GLN A 137 -12.85 -4.64 -15.08
C GLN A 137 -12.69 -6.13 -15.38
N LYS A 138 -12.50 -6.50 -16.66
CA LYS A 138 -12.30 -7.91 -17.06
C LYS A 138 -11.05 -8.53 -16.44
N ILE A 139 -9.98 -7.74 -16.30
CA ILE A 139 -8.72 -8.17 -15.68
C ILE A 139 -8.95 -8.45 -14.19
N TYR A 140 -9.58 -7.54 -13.45
CA TYR A 140 -9.88 -7.77 -12.04
C TYR A 140 -10.87 -8.92 -11.83
N ASP A 141 -11.91 -9.04 -12.68
CA ASP A 141 -12.83 -10.17 -12.64
C ASP A 141 -12.10 -11.51 -12.86
N LYS A 142 -11.13 -11.55 -13.78
CA LYS A 142 -10.31 -12.74 -14.04
C LYS A 142 -9.38 -13.04 -12.85
N GLY A 143 -8.75 -12.01 -12.30
CA GLY A 143 -7.91 -12.12 -11.11
C GLY A 143 -8.69 -12.65 -9.91
N LEU A 144 -9.86 -12.08 -9.61
CA LEU A 144 -10.72 -12.49 -8.51
C LEU A 144 -11.30 -13.91 -8.69
N ARG A 145 -11.51 -14.38 -9.93
CA ARG A 145 -11.85 -15.79 -10.18
C ARG A 145 -10.70 -16.74 -9.83
N ARG A 146 -9.45 -16.32 -10.07
CA ARG A 146 -8.25 -17.13 -9.79
C ARG A 146 -7.81 -17.04 -8.33
N PHE A 147 -8.00 -15.88 -7.71
CA PHE A 147 -7.61 -15.55 -6.34
C PHE A 147 -8.81 -14.97 -5.58
N PRO A 148 -9.82 -15.80 -5.25
CA PRO A 148 -11.06 -15.33 -4.62
C PRO A 148 -10.86 -14.72 -3.23
N ASN A 149 -9.73 -15.01 -2.59
CA ASN A 149 -9.39 -14.53 -1.24
C ASN A 149 -8.36 -13.39 -1.25
N SER A 150 -8.10 -12.74 -2.39
CA SER A 150 -7.15 -11.62 -2.42
C SER A 150 -7.80 -10.32 -1.94
N GLY A 151 -7.28 -9.78 -0.83
CA GLY A 151 -7.65 -8.44 -0.37
C GLY A 151 -7.23 -7.36 -1.35
N GLU A 152 -6.08 -7.52 -1.99
CA GLU A 152 -5.50 -6.58 -2.95
C GLU A 152 -6.36 -6.42 -4.20
N LEU A 153 -6.82 -7.53 -4.80
CA LEU A 153 -7.65 -7.47 -6.01
C LEU A 153 -9.03 -6.90 -5.72
N ASN A 154 -9.61 -7.21 -4.55
CA ASN A 154 -10.84 -6.57 -4.09
C ASN A 154 -10.65 -5.06 -3.92
N ASN A 155 -9.50 -4.65 -3.36
CA ASN A 155 -9.15 -3.26 -3.21
C ASN A 155 -9.03 -2.52 -4.54
N GLU A 156 -8.31 -3.09 -5.52
CA GLU A 156 -8.20 -2.50 -6.86
C GLU A 156 -9.52 -2.44 -7.60
N ASN A 157 -10.33 -3.51 -7.51
CA ASN A 157 -11.64 -3.56 -8.13
C ASN A 157 -12.58 -2.50 -7.55
N GLY A 158 -12.56 -2.30 -6.22
CA GLY A 158 -13.35 -1.26 -5.57
C GLY A 158 -12.94 0.14 -6.00
N GLN A 159 -11.63 0.41 -6.12
CA GLN A 159 -11.12 1.69 -6.63
C GLN A 159 -11.55 1.95 -8.08
N LEU A 160 -11.50 0.93 -8.94
CA LEU A 160 -12.00 1.04 -10.31
C LEU A 160 -13.50 1.36 -10.34
N GLN A 161 -14.30 0.65 -9.55
CA GLN A 161 -15.75 0.85 -9.46
C GLN A 161 -16.10 2.26 -8.94
N LEU A 162 -15.34 2.78 -7.97
CA LEU A 162 -15.52 4.15 -7.51
C LEU A 162 -15.26 5.17 -8.63
N LYS A 163 -14.19 4.99 -9.42
CA LYS A 163 -13.92 5.85 -10.59
C LYS A 163 -15.05 5.81 -11.63
N LEU A 164 -15.84 4.73 -11.63
CA LEU A 164 -17.03 4.58 -12.48
C LEU A 164 -18.32 5.05 -11.83
N MET A 165 -18.23 5.72 -10.66
CA MET A 165 -19.38 6.15 -9.86
C MET A 165 -20.28 4.98 -9.43
N MET A 166 -19.77 3.75 -9.45
CA MET A 166 -20.45 2.56 -8.94
C MET A 166 -20.19 2.41 -7.44
N ASN A 167 -20.59 3.43 -6.68
CA ASN A 167 -20.24 3.60 -5.26
C ASN A 167 -20.57 2.37 -4.42
N ASP A 168 -21.75 1.81 -4.65
CA ASP A 168 -22.26 0.64 -3.96
C ASP A 168 -21.44 -0.63 -4.24
N ALA A 169 -21.06 -0.82 -5.51
CA ALA A 169 -20.19 -1.92 -5.91
C ALA A 169 -18.79 -1.74 -5.30
N ALA A 170 -18.29 -0.51 -5.25
CA ALA A 170 -17.00 -0.20 -4.66
C ALA A 170 -16.94 -0.55 -3.17
N ILE A 171 -17.93 -0.12 -2.39
CA ILE A 171 -18.07 -0.48 -0.97
C ILE A 171 -18.14 -2.00 -0.81
N LYS A 172 -18.92 -2.68 -1.65
CA LYS A 172 -19.03 -4.15 -1.63
C LYS A 172 -17.69 -4.85 -1.92
N SER A 173 -16.89 -4.32 -2.84
CA SER A 173 -15.56 -4.88 -3.14
C SER A 173 -14.62 -4.70 -1.96
N TRP A 174 -14.53 -3.50 -1.37
CA TRP A 174 -13.64 -3.29 -0.22
C TRP A 174 -14.06 -4.10 1.01
N THR A 175 -15.36 -4.16 1.30
CA THR A 175 -15.89 -4.96 2.40
C THR A 175 -15.74 -6.46 2.16
N THR A 176 -15.86 -6.93 0.91
CA THR A 176 -15.47 -8.30 0.54
C THR A 176 -13.98 -8.54 0.76
N GLY A 177 -13.13 -7.58 0.39
CA GLY A 177 -11.69 -7.62 0.66
C GLY A 177 -11.36 -7.74 2.14
N ILE A 178 -12.01 -6.93 2.99
CA ILE A 178 -11.92 -7.04 4.46
C ILE A 178 -12.31 -8.44 4.95
N ARG A 179 -13.40 -9.00 4.41
CA ARG A 179 -13.88 -10.33 4.83
C ARG A 179 -12.92 -11.45 4.46
N VAL A 180 -12.29 -11.40 3.28
CA VAL A 180 -11.43 -12.49 2.79
C VAL A 180 -9.97 -12.35 3.19
N ASP A 181 -9.52 -11.13 3.43
CA ASP A 181 -8.18 -10.80 3.91
C ASP A 181 -8.26 -9.63 4.91
N PRO A 182 -8.60 -9.94 6.17
CA PRO A 182 -8.87 -8.92 7.18
C PRO A 182 -7.63 -8.15 7.62
N ASN A 183 -6.42 -8.54 7.21
CA ASN A 183 -5.19 -7.83 7.57
C ASN A 183 -4.64 -6.98 6.42
N TYR A 184 -5.34 -6.86 5.29
CA TYR A 184 -4.96 -5.96 4.21
C TYR A 184 -5.45 -4.52 4.45
N PRO A 185 -4.55 -3.54 4.75
CA PRO A 185 -4.96 -2.20 5.20
C PRO A 185 -5.73 -1.41 4.14
N GLY A 186 -5.42 -1.63 2.85
CA GLY A 186 -5.97 -0.84 1.75
C GLY A 186 -7.49 -0.90 1.66
N ASN A 187 -8.10 -2.04 2.00
CA ASN A 187 -9.56 -2.16 1.99
C ASN A 187 -10.21 -1.32 3.09
N TYR A 188 -9.62 -1.27 4.29
CA TYR A 188 -10.12 -0.43 5.39
C TYR A 188 -9.98 1.06 5.08
N TYR A 189 -8.84 1.48 4.51
CA TYR A 189 -8.61 2.84 4.05
C TYR A 189 -9.73 3.30 3.11
N ASN A 190 -9.99 2.52 2.06
CA ASN A 190 -10.99 2.89 1.07
C ASN A 190 -12.43 2.75 1.58
N ALA A 191 -12.73 1.70 2.36
CA ALA A 191 -14.04 1.54 2.97
C ALA A 191 -14.37 2.69 3.95
N ALA A 192 -13.44 3.07 4.83
CA ALA A 192 -13.65 4.17 5.77
C ALA A 192 -13.98 5.49 5.04
N ARG A 193 -13.21 5.82 4.00
CA ARG A 193 -13.48 6.97 3.12
C ARG A 193 -14.84 6.88 2.46
N ALA A 194 -15.19 5.72 1.92
CA ALA A 194 -16.48 5.52 1.25
C ALA A 194 -17.66 5.67 2.22
N TYR A 195 -17.60 5.09 3.42
CA TYR A 195 -18.64 5.25 4.45
C TYR A 195 -18.77 6.69 4.94
N TYR A 196 -17.67 7.45 4.97
CA TYR A 196 -17.68 8.84 5.39
C TYR A 196 -18.30 9.78 4.34
N TYR A 197 -17.79 9.72 3.10
CA TYR A 197 -18.15 10.66 2.02
C TYR A 197 -19.43 10.28 1.27
N ILE A 198 -19.71 8.99 1.14
CA ILE A 198 -20.78 8.47 0.27
C ILE A 198 -21.81 7.69 1.09
N GLY A 199 -21.35 6.98 2.12
CA GLY A 199 -22.20 6.23 3.02
C GLY A 199 -23.01 7.10 3.97
N LYS A 200 -24.02 6.47 4.56
CA LYS A 200 -24.89 7.06 5.58
C LYS A 200 -24.54 6.60 7.00
N GLU A 201 -23.53 5.75 7.15
CA GLU A 201 -23.20 5.08 8.40
C GLU A 201 -21.78 5.46 8.87
N PRO A 202 -21.61 6.59 9.58
CA PRO A 202 -20.30 7.06 10.02
C PRO A 202 -19.65 6.13 11.04
N ILE A 203 -20.39 5.21 11.66
CA ILE A 203 -19.82 4.18 12.55
C ILE A 203 -18.80 3.32 11.81
N TRP A 204 -19.08 2.92 10.57
CA TRP A 204 -18.12 2.14 9.78
C TRP A 204 -16.91 2.97 9.37
N ALA A 205 -17.06 4.27 9.17
CA ALA A 205 -15.92 5.18 8.97
C ALA A 205 -15.02 5.24 10.21
N ILE A 206 -15.61 5.28 11.41
CA ILE A 206 -14.88 5.25 12.68
C ILE A 206 -14.16 3.91 12.85
N VAL A 207 -14.88 2.79 12.76
CA VAL A 207 -14.35 1.45 13.04
C VAL A 207 -13.28 1.04 12.01
N TYR A 208 -13.58 1.15 10.71
CA TYR A 208 -12.61 0.80 9.68
C TYR A 208 -11.45 1.79 9.60
N GLY A 209 -11.71 3.08 9.85
CA GLY A 209 -10.65 4.07 9.92
C GLY A 209 -9.67 3.76 11.04
N GLU A 210 -10.17 3.42 12.23
CA GLU A 210 -9.31 3.08 13.37
C GLU A 210 -8.53 1.76 13.16
N ILE A 211 -9.14 0.75 12.56
CA ILE A 211 -8.42 -0.46 12.14
C ILE A 211 -7.28 -0.10 11.20
N PHE A 212 -7.55 0.71 10.17
CA PHE A 212 -6.53 1.15 9.23
C PHE A 212 -5.37 1.83 9.93
N LEU A 213 -5.63 2.75 10.88
CA LEU A 213 -4.57 3.44 11.62
C LEU A 213 -3.63 2.46 12.33
N ASN A 214 -4.14 1.34 12.85
CA ASN A 214 -3.34 0.34 13.54
C ASN A 214 -2.62 -0.64 12.60
N LEU A 215 -3.18 -0.91 11.42
CA LEU A 215 -2.51 -1.72 10.40
C LEU A 215 -1.45 -0.93 9.61
N GLU A 216 -1.66 0.38 9.45
CA GLU A 216 -0.78 1.31 8.74
C GLU A 216 -0.66 2.64 9.50
N SER A 217 0.32 2.69 10.41
CA SER A 217 0.42 3.75 11.43
C SER A 217 1.27 4.97 11.06
N TYR A 218 2.05 4.90 9.98
CA TYR A 218 3.07 5.91 9.66
C TYR A 218 3.15 6.23 8.15
N THR A 219 2.04 6.68 7.57
CA THR A 219 1.98 7.16 6.18
C THR A 219 1.14 8.44 6.07
N ASP A 220 1.17 9.10 4.90
CA ASP A 220 0.30 10.25 4.63
C ASP A 220 -1.19 9.88 4.72
N ARG A 221 -1.53 8.63 4.34
CA ARG A 221 -2.87 8.08 4.51
C ARG A 221 -3.28 8.00 5.97
N THR A 222 -2.34 7.75 6.89
CA THR A 222 -2.61 7.79 8.34
C THR A 222 -3.06 9.18 8.78
N VAL A 223 -2.44 10.25 8.26
CA VAL A 223 -2.80 11.63 8.61
C VAL A 223 -4.23 11.93 8.16
N GLU A 224 -4.57 11.62 6.90
CA GLU A 224 -5.93 11.75 6.36
C GLU A 224 -6.96 10.98 7.20
N ILE A 225 -6.68 9.71 7.52
CA ILE A 225 -7.65 8.88 8.25
C ILE A 225 -7.84 9.35 9.70
N ARG A 226 -6.83 9.93 10.36
CA ARG A 226 -7.03 10.53 11.70
C ARG A 226 -8.04 11.67 11.67
N GLU A 227 -7.91 12.56 10.69
CA GLU A 227 -8.87 13.65 10.47
C GLU A 227 -10.27 13.10 10.19
N LEU A 228 -10.36 12.13 9.28
CA LEU A 228 -11.62 11.49 8.91
C LEU A 228 -12.32 10.83 10.10
N VAL A 229 -11.60 10.08 10.94
CA VAL A 229 -12.19 9.41 12.11
C VAL A 229 -12.70 10.44 13.12
N LEU A 230 -11.93 11.51 13.40
CA LEU A 230 -12.38 12.58 14.29
C LEU A 230 -13.66 13.25 13.76
N ASP A 231 -13.71 13.57 12.47
CA ASP A 231 -14.89 14.18 11.86
C ASP A 231 -16.07 13.22 11.77
N ALA A 232 -15.83 11.91 11.61
CA ALA A 232 -16.87 10.89 11.68
C ALA A 232 -17.51 10.83 13.08
N TYR A 233 -16.74 10.99 14.15
CA TYR A 233 -17.28 11.17 15.50
C TYR A 233 -18.14 12.44 15.61
N LYS A 234 -17.66 13.59 15.11
CA LYS A 234 -18.44 14.84 15.08
C LYS A 234 -19.77 14.66 14.35
N LYS A 235 -19.73 14.06 13.16
CA LYS A 235 -20.92 13.76 12.34
C LYS A 235 -21.90 12.88 13.11
N LEU A 236 -21.43 11.77 13.69
CA LEU A 236 -22.25 10.82 14.44
C LEU A 236 -23.00 11.49 15.61
N PHE A 237 -22.33 12.35 16.39
CA PHE A 237 -22.94 13.00 17.55
C PHE A 237 -23.68 14.30 17.24
N SER A 238 -23.45 14.90 16.06
CA SER A 238 -24.21 16.06 15.59
C SER A 238 -25.63 15.72 15.10
N ASP A 239 -25.87 14.44 14.74
CA ASP A 239 -27.16 13.97 14.24
C ASP A 239 -27.67 12.76 15.05
N PRO A 240 -28.51 13.00 16.08
CA PRO A 240 -29.08 11.93 16.91
C PRO A 240 -29.93 10.91 16.13
N THR A 241 -30.39 11.24 14.92
CA THR A 241 -31.20 10.31 14.12
C THR A 241 -30.39 9.10 13.65
N LEU A 242 -29.07 9.25 13.52
CA LEU A 242 -28.15 8.18 13.09
C LEU A 242 -28.14 6.98 14.03
N PHE A 243 -28.41 7.18 15.34
CA PHE A 243 -28.49 6.09 16.32
C PHE A 243 -29.75 5.22 16.17
N ASN A 244 -30.81 5.77 15.58
CA ASN A 244 -32.09 5.09 15.39
C ASN A 244 -32.34 4.69 13.93
N ALA A 245 -31.51 5.18 12.99
CA ALA A 245 -31.60 4.82 11.60
C ALA A 245 -31.33 3.31 11.42
N PRO A 246 -32.21 2.58 10.71
CA PRO A 246 -31.91 1.20 10.34
C PRO A 246 -30.62 1.17 9.51
N GLU A 247 -29.88 0.08 9.56
CA GLU A 247 -28.76 -0.14 8.65
C GLU A 247 -29.25 0.11 7.22
N ALA A 248 -28.66 1.08 6.53
CA ALA A 248 -28.98 1.29 5.13
C ALA A 248 -28.52 0.03 4.39
N ASP A 249 -29.48 -0.78 3.91
CA ASP A 249 -29.23 -2.06 3.24
C ASP A 249 -27.95 -1.98 2.40
N ALA A 250 -26.90 -2.68 2.83
CA ALA A 250 -25.71 -2.85 2.04
C ALA A 250 -26.11 -3.40 0.68
N VAL A 251 -25.63 -2.72 -0.35
CA VAL A 251 -26.30 -2.72 -1.64
C VAL A 251 -26.26 -4.08 -2.32
N SER A 252 -27.45 -4.59 -2.60
CA SER A 252 -27.75 -5.67 -3.53
C SER A 252 -27.06 -7.02 -3.24
N SER A 253 -27.72 -7.82 -2.42
CA SER A 253 -28.16 -9.11 -2.95
C SER A 253 -29.65 -8.98 -3.25
N GLY A 254 -30.08 -9.28 -4.47
CA GLY A 254 -31.49 -9.26 -4.89
C GLY A 254 -32.37 -10.30 -4.17
N LYS A 255 -31.94 -10.79 -3.01
CA LYS A 255 -32.79 -11.45 -2.03
C LYS A 255 -33.06 -10.40 -0.96
N LYS A 256 -34.32 -10.02 -0.79
CA LYS A 256 -34.82 -9.37 0.43
C LYS A 256 -33.99 -9.91 1.59
N SER A 257 -33.24 -9.05 2.27
CA SER A 257 -32.56 -9.40 3.51
C SER A 257 -33.59 -10.20 4.29
N LYS A 258 -33.27 -11.47 4.53
CA LYS A 258 -34.14 -12.38 5.24
C LYS A 258 -34.15 -11.79 6.64
N ARG A 259 -35.10 -10.88 6.89
CA ARG A 259 -35.42 -10.26 8.17
C ARG A 259 -35.08 -11.29 9.21
N ASN A 260 -34.04 -11.04 10.00
CA ASN A 260 -33.49 -11.99 10.96
C ASN A 260 -34.69 -12.67 11.63
N ARG A 261 -34.93 -13.95 11.31
CA ARG A 261 -36.22 -14.60 11.59
C ARG A 261 -36.44 -14.77 13.10
N ASP A 262 -35.43 -14.43 13.90
CA ASP A 262 -35.32 -14.76 15.31
C ASP A 262 -35.12 -13.53 16.23
N GLY A 263 -35.28 -12.30 15.74
CA GLY A 263 -35.21 -11.10 16.61
C GLY A 263 -33.83 -10.82 17.22
N GLU A 264 -32.77 -11.47 16.74
CA GLU A 264 -31.42 -11.26 17.22
C GLU A 264 -30.85 -9.90 16.76
N GLU A 265 -30.48 -9.08 17.75
CA GLU A 265 -29.79 -7.79 17.59
C GLU A 265 -28.46 -7.98 16.85
N ASP A 266 -28.20 -7.21 15.80
CA ASP A 266 -26.94 -7.25 15.04
C ASP A 266 -25.87 -6.31 15.62
N PHE A 267 -24.63 -6.46 15.14
CA PHE A 267 -23.46 -5.74 15.65
C PHE A 267 -23.65 -4.23 15.62
N LEU A 268 -24.14 -3.69 14.49
CA LEU A 268 -24.31 -2.26 14.32
C LEU A 268 -25.38 -1.71 15.27
N THR A 269 -26.49 -2.43 15.43
CA THR A 269 -27.54 -2.07 16.40
C THR A 269 -26.99 -2.07 17.83
N ALA A 270 -26.25 -3.12 18.20
CA ALA A 270 -25.59 -3.21 19.51
C ALA A 270 -24.58 -2.07 19.72
N TYR A 271 -23.80 -1.71 18.69
CA TYR A 271 -22.84 -0.62 18.74
C TYR A 271 -23.57 0.71 18.96
N LYS A 272 -24.57 1.03 18.13
CA LYS A 272 -25.39 2.25 18.24
C LYS A 272 -25.99 2.41 19.63
N LYS A 273 -26.60 1.35 20.15
CA LYS A 273 -27.20 1.33 21.49
C LYS A 273 -26.17 1.52 22.60
N THR A 274 -24.96 0.98 22.44
CA THR A 274 -23.91 1.11 23.44
C THR A 274 -23.31 2.51 23.44
N ILE A 275 -22.95 3.03 22.27
CA ILE A 275 -22.28 4.34 22.15
C ILE A 275 -23.24 5.51 22.44
N SER A 276 -24.51 5.42 22.06
CA SER A 276 -25.51 6.49 22.29
C SER A 276 -25.80 6.75 23.77
N LYS A 277 -25.71 5.73 24.64
CA LYS A 277 -25.81 5.89 26.11
C LYS A 277 -24.77 6.88 26.64
N GLN A 278 -23.64 7.00 25.95
CA GLN A 278 -22.52 7.81 26.36
C GLN A 278 -22.55 9.23 25.76
N ALA A 279 -23.60 9.59 25.00
CA ALA A 279 -23.70 10.88 24.29
C ALA A 279 -23.54 12.11 25.19
N LEU A 280 -23.94 12.03 26.47
CA LEU A 280 -23.79 13.15 27.41
C LEU A 280 -22.33 13.55 27.65
N VAL A 281 -21.39 12.62 27.49
CA VAL A 281 -19.94 12.84 27.69
C VAL A 281 -19.37 13.85 26.71
N VAL A 282 -19.97 13.96 25.52
CA VAL A 282 -19.45 14.76 24.40
C VAL A 282 -20.28 16.01 24.11
N THR A 283 -21.22 16.36 24.99
CA THR A 283 -22.11 17.52 24.83
C THR A 283 -21.36 18.86 24.79
N THR A 284 -20.18 18.93 25.41
CA THR A 284 -19.32 20.12 25.41
C THR A 284 -18.34 20.16 24.24
N GLY A 285 -18.27 19.12 23.41
CA GLY A 285 -17.35 19.02 22.28
C GLY A 285 -16.80 17.60 22.08
N ILE A 286 -16.36 17.34 20.85
CA ILE A 286 -15.70 16.10 20.43
C ILE A 286 -14.19 16.41 20.38
N GLU A 287 -13.54 16.26 21.54
CA GLU A 287 -12.12 16.56 21.76
C GLU A 287 -11.43 15.30 22.31
N PRO A 288 -10.08 15.22 22.27
CA PRO A 288 -9.36 14.04 22.75
C PRO A 288 -9.80 13.57 24.14
N GLU A 289 -9.99 14.49 25.10
CA GLU A 289 -10.37 14.17 26.48
C GLU A 289 -11.81 13.62 26.58
N SER A 290 -12.76 14.21 25.85
CA SER A 290 -14.14 13.72 25.84
C SER A 290 -14.25 12.39 25.10
N LEU A 291 -13.46 12.17 24.06
CA LEU A 291 -13.37 10.90 23.34
C LEU A 291 -12.73 9.79 24.18
N VAL A 292 -11.69 10.08 24.99
CA VAL A 292 -11.16 9.11 25.96
C VAL A 292 -12.27 8.63 26.90
N MET A 293 -13.02 9.55 27.49
CA MET A 293 -14.12 9.20 28.41
C MET A 293 -15.24 8.43 27.70
N LEU A 294 -15.67 8.88 26.53
CA LEU A 294 -16.71 8.26 25.71
C LEU A 294 -16.33 6.80 25.39
N ARG A 295 -15.13 6.61 24.86
CA ARG A 295 -14.64 5.31 24.39
C ARG A 295 -14.35 4.36 25.56
N THR A 296 -13.87 4.88 26.70
CA THR A 296 -13.72 4.08 27.92
C THR A 296 -15.07 3.53 28.37
N ARG A 297 -16.10 4.38 28.48
CA ARG A 297 -17.44 3.92 28.89
C ARG A 297 -18.08 2.99 27.88
N PHE A 298 -17.88 3.25 26.58
CA PHE A 298 -18.31 2.35 25.51
C PHE A 298 -17.71 0.95 25.70
N LEU A 299 -16.39 0.84 25.92
CA LEU A 299 -15.74 -0.46 26.12
C LEU A 299 -16.27 -1.17 27.36
N LEU A 300 -16.42 -0.47 28.49
CA LEU A 300 -16.97 -1.09 29.71
C LEU A 300 -18.37 -1.67 29.47
N ASP A 301 -19.27 -0.91 28.83
CA ASP A 301 -20.60 -1.40 28.48
C ASP A 301 -20.53 -2.54 27.44
N TRP A 302 -19.69 -2.42 26.41
CA TRP A 302 -19.56 -3.44 25.37
C TRP A 302 -19.14 -4.78 25.95
N TYR A 303 -18.16 -4.82 26.84
CA TYR A 303 -17.74 -6.05 27.51
C TYR A 303 -18.74 -6.56 28.54
N GLY A 304 -19.57 -5.68 29.11
CA GLY A 304 -20.66 -6.09 29.99
C GLY A 304 -21.81 -6.80 29.27
N PHE A 305 -22.08 -6.45 28.01
CA PHE A 305 -23.30 -6.89 27.32
C PHE A 305 -23.10 -7.63 25.99
N TYR A 306 -22.05 -7.33 25.23
CA TYR A 306 -21.95 -7.69 23.82
C TYR A 306 -20.68 -8.43 23.41
N ALA A 307 -19.57 -8.32 24.15
CA ALA A 307 -18.28 -8.89 23.74
C ALA A 307 -18.30 -10.42 23.52
N VAL A 308 -19.15 -11.16 24.24
CA VAL A 308 -19.30 -12.62 24.02
C VAL A 308 -20.02 -12.91 22.69
N LYS A 309 -21.01 -12.10 22.34
CA LYS A 309 -21.77 -12.26 21.09
C LYS A 309 -20.99 -11.74 19.88
N PHE A 310 -20.24 -10.67 20.08
CA PHE A 310 -19.50 -9.95 19.07
C PHE A 310 -18.04 -9.76 19.51
N PRO A 311 -17.24 -10.84 19.55
CA PRO A 311 -15.80 -10.73 19.75
C PRO A 311 -15.22 -9.83 18.64
N PHE A 312 -14.34 -8.90 19.01
CA PHE A 312 -13.83 -7.94 18.04
C PHE A 312 -12.41 -7.51 18.40
N ALA A 313 -11.45 -7.84 17.54
CA ALA A 313 -10.03 -7.68 17.80
C ALA A 313 -9.62 -6.22 18.07
N LEU A 314 -10.28 -5.24 17.42
CA LEU A 314 -10.05 -3.83 17.73
C LEU A 314 -10.43 -3.51 19.17
N PHE A 315 -11.57 -4.01 19.66
CA PHE A 315 -12.01 -3.73 21.02
C PHE A 315 -11.17 -4.49 22.06
N ASP A 316 -10.70 -5.70 21.73
CA ASP A 316 -9.75 -6.43 22.58
C ASP A 316 -8.44 -5.66 22.71
N TYR A 317 -7.94 -5.12 21.59
CA TYR A 317 -6.74 -4.29 21.57
C TYR A 317 -6.91 -3.02 22.42
N GLN A 318 -8.04 -2.33 22.26
CA GLN A 318 -8.39 -1.16 23.07
C GLN A 318 -8.55 -1.51 24.56
N GLN A 319 -9.16 -2.65 24.88
CA GLN A 319 -9.32 -3.11 26.26
C GLN A 319 -7.96 -3.43 26.89
N GLN A 320 -7.04 -4.01 26.14
CA GLN A 320 -5.68 -4.26 26.62
C GLN A 320 -4.95 -2.94 26.92
N LEU A 321 -5.02 -1.98 26.01
CA LEU A 321 -4.47 -0.63 26.23
C LEU A 321 -5.07 0.03 27.48
N LEU A 322 -6.37 -0.17 27.75
CA LEU A 322 -7.02 0.34 28.96
C LEU A 322 -6.50 -0.33 30.23
N LYS A 323 -6.34 -1.66 30.23
CA LYS A 323 -5.79 -2.42 31.37
C LYS A 323 -4.34 -2.04 31.67
N ASP A 324 -3.56 -1.73 30.64
CA ASP A 324 -2.15 -1.39 30.75
C ASP A 324 -1.91 0.10 31.03
N GLY A 325 -2.97 0.92 31.13
CA GLY A 325 -2.85 2.36 31.37
C GLY A 325 -2.34 3.15 30.15
N LEU A 326 -2.40 2.57 28.95
CA LEU A 326 -1.91 3.15 27.70
C LEU A 326 -3.02 3.78 26.84
N PHE A 327 -4.28 3.66 27.25
CA PHE A 327 -5.43 4.07 26.46
C PHE A 327 -5.48 5.59 26.21
N ASP A 328 -5.06 6.40 27.17
CA ASP A 328 -5.02 7.86 27.01
C ASP A 328 -4.02 8.26 25.93
N ALA A 329 -2.81 7.70 25.97
CA ALA A 329 -1.78 7.92 24.96
C ALA A 329 -2.21 7.45 23.57
N TYR A 330 -2.90 6.31 23.50
CA TYR A 330 -3.48 5.81 22.26
C TYR A 330 -4.54 6.75 21.66
N ASN A 331 -5.43 7.30 22.49
CA ASN A 331 -6.43 8.27 22.05
C ASN A 331 -5.79 9.59 21.61
N GLN A 332 -4.78 10.07 22.33
CA GLN A 332 -4.02 11.26 21.94
C GLN A 332 -3.29 11.05 20.62
N TRP A 333 -2.75 9.85 20.37
CA TRP A 333 -2.13 9.50 19.10
C TRP A 333 -3.10 9.52 17.91
N ILE A 334 -4.38 9.17 18.11
CA ILE A 334 -5.40 9.24 17.06
C ILE A 334 -5.92 10.68 16.88
N PHE A 335 -6.36 11.31 17.97
CA PHE A 335 -7.20 12.52 17.93
C PHE A 335 -6.45 13.82 18.24
N GLY A 336 -5.32 13.74 18.93
CA GLY A 336 -4.52 14.92 19.30
C GLY A 336 -4.07 15.72 18.07
N PRO A 337 -3.37 15.10 17.09
CA PRO A 337 -2.92 15.81 15.89
C PRO A 337 -4.04 16.51 15.11
N PRO A 338 -5.17 15.84 14.74
CA PRO A 338 -6.23 16.50 13.99
C PRO A 338 -7.09 17.48 14.81
N SER A 339 -7.14 17.36 16.15
CA SER A 339 -7.82 18.35 17.01
C SER A 339 -6.97 19.61 17.16
N ASN A 340 -5.72 19.47 17.64
CA ASN A 340 -4.80 20.58 17.82
C ASN A 340 -3.36 20.09 17.90
N GLN A 341 -2.63 20.19 16.79
CA GLN A 341 -1.25 19.76 16.67
C GLN A 341 -0.28 20.39 17.70
N SER A 342 -0.50 21.65 18.11
CA SER A 342 0.34 22.32 19.10
C SER A 342 0.09 21.79 20.51
N ALA A 343 -1.19 21.63 20.87
CA ALA A 343 -1.58 21.05 22.15
C ALA A 343 -1.10 19.59 22.26
N PHE A 344 -1.24 18.79 21.19
CA PHE A 344 -0.74 17.42 21.15
C PHE A 344 0.77 17.34 21.36
N ARG A 345 1.56 18.20 20.70
CA ARG A 345 3.02 18.24 20.92
C ARG A 345 3.38 18.59 22.37
N SER A 346 2.64 19.53 22.97
CA SER A 346 2.83 19.91 24.36
C SER A 346 2.47 18.76 25.30
N TRP A 347 1.35 18.09 25.04
CA TRP A 347 0.89 16.92 25.78
C TRP A 347 1.91 15.76 25.70
N ALA A 348 2.38 15.42 24.49
CA ALA A 348 3.32 14.32 24.26
C ALA A 348 4.69 14.58 24.93
N ASN A 349 5.11 15.84 25.03
CA ASN A 349 6.32 16.19 25.77
C ASN A 349 6.13 16.08 27.29
N LEU A 350 4.96 16.46 27.81
CA LEU A 350 4.65 16.38 29.24
C LEU A 350 4.43 14.93 29.70
N HIS A 351 3.81 14.10 28.86
CA HIS A 351 3.50 12.69 29.10
C HIS A 351 4.42 11.76 28.30
N LYS A 352 5.70 12.15 28.20
CA LYS A 352 6.68 11.43 27.39
C LYS A 352 6.81 9.95 27.80
N PRO A 353 6.90 9.60 29.09
CA PRO A 353 6.99 8.19 29.49
C PRO A 353 5.80 7.35 29.02
N GLU A 354 4.57 7.87 29.16
CA GLU A 354 3.33 7.20 28.76
C GLU A 354 3.24 7.07 27.24
N TYR A 355 3.59 8.13 26.51
CA TYR A 355 3.58 8.13 25.06
C TYR A 355 4.64 7.18 24.47
N ASP A 356 5.86 7.21 24.99
CA ASP A 356 6.92 6.27 24.58
C ASP A 356 6.53 4.81 24.88
N ALA A 357 5.89 4.56 26.03
CA ALA A 357 5.39 3.24 26.41
C ALA A 357 4.32 2.75 25.43
N PHE A 358 3.38 3.63 25.03
CA PHE A 358 2.39 3.32 24.02
C PHE A 358 3.03 3.01 22.65
N ILE A 359 3.98 3.84 22.18
CA ILE A 359 4.65 3.61 20.89
C ILE A 359 5.41 2.27 20.90
N LYS A 360 6.07 1.94 22.02
CA LYS A 360 6.70 0.63 22.21
C LYS A 360 5.65 -0.49 22.15
N PHE A 361 4.55 -0.35 22.88
CA PHE A 361 3.47 -1.33 22.89
C PHE A 361 2.91 -1.57 21.49
N GLN A 362 2.62 -0.51 20.73
CA GLN A 362 2.06 -0.60 19.37
C GLN A 362 2.98 -1.36 18.42
N ARG A 363 4.29 -1.11 18.49
CA ARG A 363 5.28 -1.82 17.66
C ARG A 363 5.38 -3.30 18.04
N ASP A 364 5.36 -3.60 19.33
CA ASP A 364 5.58 -4.95 19.84
C ASP A 364 4.30 -5.81 19.79
N ASN A 365 3.13 -5.18 19.74
CA ASN A 365 1.81 -5.82 19.75
C ASN A 365 0.93 -5.31 18.60
N PRO A 366 1.31 -5.56 17.33
CA PRO A 366 0.50 -5.10 16.20
C PRO A 366 -0.90 -5.70 16.25
N LEU A 367 -1.91 -4.89 15.92
CA LEU A 367 -3.29 -5.36 15.78
C LEU A 367 -3.34 -6.48 14.72
N LYS A 368 -3.95 -7.61 15.08
CA LYS A 368 -4.18 -8.73 14.16
C LYS A 368 -5.67 -9.02 14.13
N LEU A 369 -6.26 -8.87 12.94
CA LEU A 369 -7.67 -9.12 12.75
C LEU A 369 -7.94 -10.59 12.45
N ARG A 370 -9.09 -11.05 12.94
CA ARG A 370 -9.53 -12.44 12.88
C ARG A 370 -10.58 -12.63 11.76
N PRO A 371 -10.46 -13.64 10.87
CA PRO A 371 -11.36 -13.81 9.72
C PRO A 371 -12.85 -13.93 10.05
N GLU A 372 -13.19 -14.41 11.23
CA GLU A 372 -14.56 -14.60 11.71
C GLU A 372 -15.23 -13.31 12.22
N GLU A 373 -14.48 -12.21 12.35
CA GLU A 373 -14.95 -10.96 12.97
C GLU A 373 -15.38 -9.91 11.96
N TYR A 374 -16.03 -10.39 10.90
CA TYR A 374 -16.62 -9.54 9.88
C TYR A 374 -18.11 -9.32 10.15
N TYR A 375 -18.43 -8.13 10.63
CA TYR A 375 -19.80 -7.74 10.99
C TYR A 375 -20.43 -6.72 10.05
N GLY A 376 -19.67 -6.18 9.09
CA GLY A 376 -20.25 -5.42 7.98
C GLY A 376 -21.12 -6.31 7.12
N ARG A 377 -22.27 -5.84 6.66
CA ARG A 377 -23.12 -6.60 5.71
C ARG A 377 -22.80 -6.29 4.27
#